data_AF-A0A4U6PBJ4-F1
#
_entry.id   AF-A0A4U6PBJ4-F1
#
_cell.length_a   1.000
_cell.length_b   1.000
_cell.length_c   1.000
_cell.angle_alpha   90.00
_cell.angle_beta   90.00
_cell.angle_gamma   90.00
#
_symmetry.space_group_name_H-M   'P 1'
#
loop_
_entity.id
_entity.type
_entity.pdbx_description
1 polymer ?
#
loop_
_entity_poly.entity_id
_entity_poly.type
_entity_poly.pdbx_seq_one_letter_code
_entity_poly.pdbx_strand_id
1 'polypeptide(L)'
;MATTMRFGLEWLLTPLLVYQNYHLIHHLYPEIPFYRMHKAYYLRYDEINAQDIPRQTAFGLAPENIESHRAFRRMKDAIAVPAE
;
A
#
# COMPACT_ATOMS: atom_id res chain seq x y z
N MET A 1 -1.02 0.87 -10.63
CA MET A 1 -1.42 0.32 -9.31
C MET A 1 -0.21 -0.27 -8.59
N ALA A 2 0.89 0.47 -8.45
CA ALA A 2 2.17 -0.12 -8.07
C ALA A 2 2.49 -0.02 -6.57
N THR A 3 1.55 0.34 -5.69
CA THR A 3 1.93 0.70 -4.30
C THR A 3 0.82 0.44 -3.30
N THR A 4 0.10 -0.66 -3.44
CA THR A 4 -1.06 -0.99 -2.59
C THR A 4 -0.79 -2.21 -1.72
N MET A 5 -1.41 -2.25 -0.53
CA MET A 5 -1.56 -3.45 0.27
C MET A 5 -2.89 -4.12 -0.06
N ARG A 6 -2.86 -5.40 -0.43
CA ARG A 6 -4.06 -6.19 -0.73
C ARG A 6 -4.37 -7.15 0.40
N PHE A 7 -5.52 -6.93 1.04
CA PHE A 7 -5.97 -7.67 2.21
C PHE A 7 -7.14 -8.60 1.88
N GLY A 8 -7.26 -9.66 2.68
CA GLY A 8 -8.27 -10.70 2.54
C GLY A 8 -7.78 -11.89 1.71
N LEU A 9 -8.19 -13.09 2.12
CA LEU A 9 -7.78 -14.36 1.51
C LEU A 9 -6.26 -14.48 1.36
N GLU A 10 -5.47 -13.97 2.31
CA GLU A 10 -4.00 -13.95 2.24
C GLU A 10 -3.43 -15.35 2.02
N TRP A 11 -4.05 -16.37 2.61
CA TRP A 11 -3.67 -17.78 2.42
C TRP A 11 -3.74 -18.23 0.94
N LEU A 12 -4.63 -17.63 0.14
CA LEU A 12 -4.81 -17.91 -1.29
C LEU A 12 -4.07 -16.89 -2.16
N LEU A 13 -4.20 -15.60 -1.84
CA LEU A 13 -3.63 -14.52 -2.64
C LEU A 13 -2.12 -14.41 -2.49
N THR A 14 -1.54 -14.69 -1.34
CA THR A 14 -0.08 -14.66 -1.17
C THR A 14 0.63 -15.69 -2.04
N PRO A 15 0.23 -16.97 -2.13
CA PRO A 15 0.83 -17.89 -3.10
C PRO A 15 0.45 -17.55 -4.54
N LEU A 16 -0.82 -17.23 -4.82
CA LEU A 16 -1.29 -16.96 -6.19
C LEU A 16 -0.61 -15.74 -6.82
N LEU A 17 -0.42 -14.69 -6.02
CA LEU A 17 0.21 -13.44 -6.44
C LEU A 17 1.70 -13.40 -6.11
N VAL A 18 2.32 -14.49 -5.66
CA VAL A 18 3.76 -14.55 -5.33
C VAL A 18 4.17 -13.38 -4.42
N TYR A 19 3.46 -13.19 -3.30
CA TYR A 19 3.65 -12.09 -2.35
C TYR A 19 3.39 -10.66 -2.88
N GLN A 20 2.91 -10.49 -4.11
CA GLN A 20 2.56 -9.16 -4.65
C GLN A 20 1.36 -8.53 -3.93
N ASN A 21 0.64 -9.27 -3.08
CA ASN A 21 -0.37 -8.66 -2.19
C ASN A 21 0.24 -7.72 -1.13
N TYR A 22 1.56 -7.76 -0.94
CA TYR A 22 2.34 -6.86 -0.08
C TYR A 22 3.15 -5.83 -0.90
N HIS A 23 2.72 -5.43 -2.10
CA HIS A 23 3.52 -4.59 -3.01
C HIS A 23 4.03 -3.28 -2.42
N LEU A 24 3.24 -2.64 -1.53
CA LEU A 24 3.70 -1.46 -0.79
C LEU A 24 4.98 -1.77 0.01
N ILE A 25 5.04 -2.92 0.68
CA ILE A 25 6.20 -3.33 1.49
C ILE A 25 7.43 -3.53 0.62
N HIS A 26 7.26 -4.05 -0.60
CA HIS A 26 8.36 -4.17 -1.56
C HIS A 26 8.94 -2.79 -1.89
N HIS A 27 8.10 -1.77 -2.04
CA HIS A 27 8.57 -0.41 -2.29
C HIS A 27 9.19 0.26 -1.06
N LEU A 28 8.69 -0.03 0.15
CA LEU A 28 9.29 0.48 1.39
C LEU A 28 10.63 -0.18 1.71
N TYR A 29 10.75 -1.48 1.43
CA TYR A 29 11.91 -2.31 1.75
C TYR A 29 12.30 -3.21 0.57
N PRO A 30 12.82 -2.65 -0.54
CA PRO A 30 13.14 -3.41 -1.75
C PRO A 30 14.23 -4.46 -1.55
N GLU A 31 15.05 -4.31 -0.52
CA GLU A 31 16.12 -5.24 -0.15
C GLU A 31 15.60 -6.54 0.47
N ILE A 32 14.36 -6.55 0.97
CA ILE A 32 13.77 -7.71 1.63
C ILE A 32 13.28 -8.69 0.55
N PRO A 33 13.69 -9.97 0.59
CA PRO A 33 13.21 -10.94 -0.38
C PRO A 33 11.70 -11.19 -0.21
N PHE A 34 11.02 -11.47 -1.32
CA PHE A 34 9.55 -11.48 -1.39
C PHE A 34 8.88 -12.31 -0.29
N TYR A 35 9.41 -13.49 0.02
CA TYR A 35 8.88 -14.41 1.03
C TYR A 35 8.98 -13.90 2.48
N ARG A 36 9.75 -12.82 2.73
CA ARG A 36 9.87 -12.15 4.04
C ARG A 36 9.06 -10.87 4.14
N MET A 37 8.42 -10.40 3.07
CA MET A 37 7.65 -9.16 3.08
C MET A 37 6.52 -9.17 4.12
N HIS A 38 5.86 -10.32 4.33
CA HIS A 38 4.84 -10.42 5.39
C HIS A 38 5.45 -10.17 6.79
N LYS A 39 6.65 -10.71 7.06
CA LYS A 39 7.32 -10.53 8.35
C LYS A 39 7.71 -9.08 8.57
N ALA A 40 8.23 -8.43 7.53
CA ALA A 40 8.58 -7.01 7.56
C ALA A 40 7.36 -6.14 7.86
N TYR A 41 6.22 -6.44 7.23
CA TYR A 41 4.96 -5.76 7.51
C TYR A 41 4.55 -5.89 8.98
N TYR A 42 4.54 -7.10 9.54
CA TYR A 42 4.13 -7.30 10.92
C TYR A 42 5.12 -6.72 11.94
N LEU A 43 6.42 -6.68 11.62
CA LEU A 43 7.42 -6.06 12.48
C LEU A 43 7.23 -4.54 12.63
N ARG A 44 6.71 -3.89 11.57
CA ARG A 44 6.43 -2.45 11.53
C ARG A 44 4.94 -2.15 11.44
N TYR A 45 4.10 -3.06 11.94
CA TYR A 45 2.66 -3.01 11.72
C TYR A 45 2.08 -1.68 12.20
N ASP A 46 2.37 -1.28 13.43
CA ASP A 46 1.82 -0.06 14.02
C ASP A 46 2.27 1.19 13.27
N GLU A 47 3.55 1.28 12.90
CA GLU A 47 4.13 2.39 12.14
C GLU A 47 3.46 2.52 10.76
N ILE A 48 3.36 1.41 10.03
CA ILE A 48 2.79 1.38 8.69
C ILE A 48 1.28 1.67 8.73
N ASN A 49 0.57 1.11 9.70
CA ASN A 49 -0.89 1.25 9.80
C ASN A 49 -1.33 2.56 10.48
N ALA A 50 -0.42 3.30 11.13
CA ALA A 50 -0.69 4.65 11.62
C ALA A 50 -0.90 5.67 10.48
N GLN A 51 -0.44 5.34 9.27
CA GLN A 51 -0.65 6.15 8.07
C GLN A 51 -1.85 5.62 7.27
N ASP A 52 -2.49 6.50 6.50
CA ASP A 52 -3.55 6.12 5.57
C ASP A 52 -2.94 5.48 4.30
N ILE A 53 -2.37 4.28 4.43
CA ILE A 53 -1.71 3.56 3.33
C ILE A 53 -2.72 3.07 2.28
N PRO A 54 -2.39 2.97 0.98
CA PRO A 54 -3.33 2.48 -0.02
C PRO A 54 -3.76 1.02 0.25
N ARG A 55 -5.02 0.79 0.63
CA ARG A 55 -5.57 -0.54 0.96
C ARG A 55 -6.53 -1.01 -0.11
N GLN A 56 -6.38 -2.25 -0.57
CA GLN A 56 -7.21 -2.87 -1.57
C GLN A 56 -7.77 -4.18 -1.04
N THR A 57 -9.03 -4.48 -1.38
CA THR A 57 -9.64 -5.78 -1.03
C THR A 57 -9.13 -6.89 -1.93
N ALA A 58 -9.37 -8.13 -1.51
CA ALA A 58 -8.93 -9.35 -2.19
C ALA A 58 -9.14 -9.35 -3.71
N PHE A 59 -10.29 -8.86 -4.18
CA PHE A 59 -10.65 -8.79 -5.61
C PHE A 59 -10.94 -7.36 -6.10
N GLY A 60 -10.72 -6.35 -5.27
CA GLY A 60 -10.95 -4.96 -5.65
C GLY A 60 -10.11 -4.57 -6.87
N LEU A 61 -10.63 -3.67 -7.69
CA LEU A 61 -9.91 -3.08 -8.84
C LEU A 61 -9.21 -1.77 -8.47
N ALA A 62 -9.61 -1.13 -7.38
CA ALA A 62 -9.00 0.09 -6.85
C ALA A 62 -8.87 -0.01 -5.32
N PRO A 63 -7.97 0.78 -4.71
CA PRO A 63 -7.91 0.93 -3.27
C PRO A 63 -9.22 1.50 -2.70
N GLU A 64 -9.62 1.02 -1.52
CA GLU A 64 -10.81 1.49 -0.81
C GLU A 64 -10.67 2.96 -0.38
N ASN A 65 -9.47 3.37 -0.01
CA ASN A 65 -9.13 4.73 0.37
C ASN A 65 -8.53 5.55 -0.78
N ILE A 66 -8.92 5.28 -2.03
CA ILE A 66 -8.39 6.03 -3.17
C ILE A 66 -8.71 7.53 -3.10
N GLU A 67 -9.87 7.91 -2.56
CA GLU A 67 -10.28 9.31 -2.50
C GLU A 67 -9.48 10.14 -1.49
N SER A 68 -9.08 9.57 -0.35
CA SER A 68 -8.21 10.27 0.61
C SER A 68 -6.85 10.59 -0.02
N HIS A 69 -6.30 9.65 -0.80
CA HIS A 69 -5.04 9.84 -1.52
C HIS A 69 -5.16 10.87 -2.63
N ARG A 70 -6.29 10.88 -3.37
CA ARG A 70 -6.57 11.92 -4.37
C ARG A 70 -6.71 13.29 -3.71
N ALA A 71 -7.41 13.38 -2.57
CA ALA A 71 -7.58 14.62 -1.82
C ALA A 71 -6.23 15.15 -1.31
N PHE A 72 -5.40 14.28 -0.73
CA PHE A 72 -4.04 14.63 -0.31
C PHE A 72 -3.20 15.14 -1.48
N ARG A 73 -3.27 14.49 -2.64
CA ARG A 73 -2.58 14.94 -3.84
C ARG A 73 -3.07 16.31 -4.31
N ARG A 74 -4.39 16.52 -4.39
CA ARG A 74 -4.99 17.83 -4.75
C ARG A 74 -4.53 18.94 -3.79
N MET A 75 -4.55 18.66 -2.49
CA MET A 75 -4.08 19.60 -1.46
C MET A 75 -2.60 19.95 -1.67
N LYS A 76 -1.75 18.93 -1.87
CA LYS A 76 -0.31 19.13 -2.10
C LYS A 76 -0.05 19.94 -3.37
N ASP A 77 -0.78 19.65 -4.44
CA ASP A 77 -0.65 20.37 -5.71
C ASP A 77 -1.10 21.84 -5.55
N ALA A 78 -2.17 22.11 -4.79
CA ALA A 78 -2.63 23.46 -4.49
C ALA A 78 -1.64 24.28 -3.65
N ILE A 79 -0.90 23.63 -2.73
CA ILE A 79 0.17 24.28 -1.93
C ILE A 79 1.42 24.55 -2.79
N ALA A 80 1.68 23.70 -3.79
CA ALA A 80 2.86 23.81 -4.64
C ALA A 80 2.75 24.90 -5.73
N VAL A 81 1.53 25.39 -6.02
CA VAL A 81 1.33 26.53 -6.90
C VAL A 81 1.48 27.81 -6.06
N PRO A 82 2.54 28.62 -6.27
CA PRO A 82 2.66 29.88 -5.55
C PRO A 82 1.53 30.80 -5.99
N ALA A 83 0.91 31.50 -5.03
CA ALA A 83 -0.07 32.54 -5.33
C ALA A 83 0.64 33.63 -6.15
N GLU A 84 0.24 33.79 -7.42
CA GLU A 84 0.61 34.93 -8.26
C GLU A 84 0.05 36.25 -7.71
#